data_AF-W7DWD0-F1
#
_entry.id   AF-W7DWD0-F1
#
_cell.length_a   1.000
_cell.length_b   1.000
_cell.length_c   1.000
_cell.angle_alpha   90.00
_cell.angle_beta   90.00
_cell.angle_gamma   90.00
#
_symmetry.space_group_name_H-M   'P 1'
#
loop_
_entity.id
_entity.type
_entity.pdbx_description
1 polymer ?
#
loop_
_entity_poly.entity_id
_entity_poly.type
_entity_poly.pdbx_seq_one_letter_code
_entity_poly.pdbx_strand_id
1 'polypeptide(L)'
;MTLSLEKEARILLLFNANQVYDRQILKGIGDFLQNHHVNWNMYISDSLRWDINYHSVLNCDGMIANYDDHHIESIAHNSDCPIIGVGASFHNKAEYPSIPYVASDNYALIKTAFDHLCHKGIKKFALYSYPPSRHARFAYEREVAFQQIMQQQSYPGCVYQGIEMNLNNWQEGLQNLAEWVSSLPLNTGIIAVNDSRARHILQACKQLNKKIPDEYCLIGIDNEEVINYLSNNYISTITQGTEDMGYQAASLLQQMLENKPVSVTQTLIAPKQIIERQSTDYRSIEDPYVIQAMHYIRQHACQNIKVEHVISAVKLSRSNLETRFKQELNQTMHAIIYAEKLKRARYLLSHTTLSLTKISEQCGYPSLQYFYFLFNKEFKQTPKQYREDKSYSWSEISY
;
A
#
# COMPACT_ATOMS: atom_id res chain seq x y z
N MET A 1 -12.40 39.78 34.39
CA MET A 1 -12.16 39.17 33.06
C MET A 1 -12.77 37.79 33.09
N THR A 2 -14.01 37.67 32.62
CA THR A 2 -14.66 36.39 32.38
C THR A 2 -14.00 35.79 31.15
N LEU A 3 -13.21 34.72 31.32
CA LEU A 3 -12.78 33.88 30.22
C LEU A 3 -14.07 33.39 29.52
N SER A 4 -14.32 33.86 28.29
CA SER A 4 -15.36 33.27 27.46
C SER A 4 -14.95 31.82 27.21
N LEU A 5 -15.62 30.88 27.88
CA LEU A 5 -15.49 29.47 27.56
C LEU A 5 -15.79 29.32 26.06
N GLU A 6 -14.80 28.86 25.29
CA GLU A 6 -14.98 28.56 23.88
C GLU A 6 -16.17 27.61 23.74
N LYS A 7 -17.13 27.97 22.88
CA LYS A 7 -18.35 27.19 22.68
C LYS A 7 -17.94 25.79 22.19
N GLU A 8 -18.33 24.77 22.96
CA GLU A 8 -18.14 23.38 22.60
C GLU A 8 -18.92 23.06 21.31
N ALA A 9 -18.25 22.47 20.32
CA ALA A 9 -18.86 22.05 19.06
C ALA A 9 -18.99 20.53 19.02
N ARG A 10 -20.19 20.01 18.73
CA ARG A 10 -20.44 18.57 18.62
C ARG A 10 -20.20 18.11 17.20
N ILE A 11 -19.23 17.24 17.01
CA ILE A 11 -18.74 16.83 15.69
C ILE A 11 -19.00 15.35 15.48
N LEU A 12 -19.62 15.00 14.36
CA LEU A 12 -19.82 13.61 13.97
C LEU A 12 -18.75 13.19 12.97
N LEU A 13 -18.10 12.07 13.27
CA LEU A 13 -17.12 11.45 12.39
C LEU A 13 -17.75 10.17 11.80
N LEU A 14 -18.16 10.23 10.54
CA LEU A 14 -18.80 9.12 9.84
C LEU A 14 -17.75 8.30 9.07
N PHE A 15 -17.07 7.42 9.79
CA PHE A 15 -16.02 6.53 9.27
C PHE A 15 -16.16 5.11 9.84
N ASN A 16 -15.67 4.11 9.12
CA ASN A 16 -15.63 2.72 9.53
C ASN A 16 -14.24 2.35 10.08
N ALA A 17 -14.13 2.31 11.42
CA ALA A 17 -12.88 1.99 12.11
C ALA A 17 -12.29 0.60 11.78
N ASN A 18 -13.02 -0.29 11.11
CA ASN A 18 -12.47 -1.59 10.66
C ASN A 18 -11.59 -1.46 9.41
N GLN A 19 -11.69 -0.37 8.63
CA GLN A 19 -10.86 -0.15 7.45
C GLN A 19 -9.59 0.64 7.82
N VAL A 20 -8.42 0.21 7.32
CA VAL A 20 -7.14 0.92 7.55
C VAL A 20 -7.22 2.36 7.02
N TYR A 21 -7.80 2.54 5.84
CA TYR A 21 -8.01 3.83 5.19
C TYR A 21 -8.69 4.83 6.14
N ASP A 22 -9.85 4.45 6.69
CA ASP A 22 -10.64 5.26 7.62
C ASP A 22 -9.90 5.52 8.94
N ARG A 23 -9.19 4.53 9.50
CA ARG A 23 -8.39 4.72 10.73
C ARG A 23 -7.30 5.76 10.56
N GLN A 24 -6.66 5.82 9.41
CA GLN A 24 -5.61 6.81 9.14
C GLN A 24 -6.19 8.22 8.99
N ILE A 25 -7.38 8.35 8.39
CA ILE A 25 -8.11 9.64 8.34
C ILE A 25 -8.47 10.10 9.76
N LEU A 26 -9.02 9.21 10.58
CA LEU A 26 -9.33 9.52 11.99
C LEU A 26 -8.09 9.94 12.78
N LYS A 27 -6.93 9.31 12.53
CA LYS A 27 -5.66 9.70 13.12
C LYS A 27 -5.25 11.12 12.70
N GLY A 28 -5.38 11.46 11.42
CA GLY A 28 -5.13 12.81 10.91
C GLY A 28 -6.02 13.88 11.55
N ILE A 29 -7.29 13.57 11.78
CA ILE A 29 -8.21 14.43 12.54
C ILE A 29 -7.69 14.59 13.98
N GLY A 30 -7.29 13.50 14.63
CA GLY A 30 -6.68 13.54 15.96
C GLY A 30 -5.41 14.39 16.03
N ASP A 31 -4.55 14.31 15.02
CA ASP A 31 -3.33 15.12 14.91
C ASP A 31 -3.66 16.61 14.78
N PHE A 32 -4.73 16.98 14.06
CA PHE A 32 -5.22 18.37 14.04
C PHE A 32 -5.62 18.82 15.46
N LEU A 33 -6.43 18.04 16.16
CA LEU A 33 -6.92 18.39 17.50
C LEU A 33 -5.81 18.52 18.54
N GLN A 34 -4.75 17.73 18.44
CA GLN A 34 -3.61 17.82 19.37
C GLN A 34 -2.76 19.08 19.14
N ASN A 35 -2.76 19.61 17.92
CA ASN A 35 -1.92 20.75 17.52
C ASN A 35 -2.68 22.08 17.53
N HIS A 36 -4.01 22.06 17.69
CA HIS A 36 -4.86 23.24 17.70
C HIS A 36 -5.73 23.26 18.97
N HIS A 37 -5.85 24.43 19.58
CA HIS A 37 -6.77 24.62 20.71
C HIS A 37 -8.21 24.75 20.19
N VAL A 38 -8.88 23.62 19.97
CA VAL A 38 -10.29 23.56 19.58
C VAL A 38 -11.11 22.78 20.61
N ASN A 39 -12.31 23.27 20.92
CA ASN A 39 -13.22 22.64 21.87
C ASN A 39 -14.26 21.75 21.15
N TRP A 40 -13.82 20.58 20.67
CA TRP A 40 -14.67 19.63 19.94
C TRP A 40 -15.08 18.45 20.82
N ASN A 41 -16.37 18.13 20.81
CA ASN A 41 -16.92 16.91 21.38
C ASN A 41 -17.32 15.96 20.24
N MET A 42 -16.56 14.89 20.09
CA MET A 42 -16.64 14.04 18.91
C MET A 42 -17.40 12.76 19.18
N TYR A 43 -18.23 12.36 18.21
CA TYR A 43 -18.83 11.04 18.15
C TYR A 43 -18.30 10.27 16.96
N ILE A 44 -17.82 9.05 17.21
CA ILE A 44 -17.46 8.04 16.23
C ILE A 44 -18.40 6.86 16.49
N SER A 45 -19.05 6.33 15.45
CA SER A 45 -19.93 5.16 15.65
C SER A 45 -19.13 3.90 15.96
N ASP A 46 -19.56 3.18 16.99
CA ASP A 46 -19.08 1.84 17.33
C ASP A 46 -19.71 0.75 16.45
N SER A 47 -20.81 1.05 15.73
CA SER A 47 -21.54 0.10 14.89
C SER A 47 -21.19 0.23 13.41
N LEU A 48 -20.93 -0.91 12.76
CA LEU A 48 -20.73 -1.04 11.30
C LEU A 48 -21.96 -0.68 10.47
N ARG A 49 -23.14 -0.72 11.09
CA ARG A 49 -24.40 -0.35 10.48
C ARG A 49 -24.80 1.00 11.05
N TRP A 50 -24.81 2.00 10.18
CA TRP A 50 -25.50 3.24 10.43
C TRP A 50 -27.00 2.93 10.33
N ASP A 51 -27.60 2.49 11.44
CA ASP A 51 -29.02 2.15 11.45
C ASP A 51 -29.82 3.39 11.05
N ILE A 52 -30.48 3.30 9.90
CA ILE A 52 -31.29 4.33 9.22
C ILE A 52 -32.44 4.83 10.12
N ASN A 53 -32.68 4.19 11.26
CA ASN A 53 -33.75 4.56 12.19
C ASN A 53 -33.42 5.75 13.12
N TYR A 54 -32.24 6.37 13.04
CA TYR A 54 -31.88 7.59 13.81
C TYR A 54 -32.19 8.90 13.07
N HIS A 55 -33.29 8.95 12.30
CA HIS A 55 -33.76 10.17 11.65
C HIS A 55 -34.29 11.27 12.60
N SER A 56 -34.36 11.03 13.91
CA SER A 56 -34.72 12.06 14.88
C SER A 56 -33.49 12.66 15.55
N VAL A 57 -32.98 13.71 14.90
CA VAL A 57 -32.11 14.76 15.45
C VAL A 57 -30.67 14.33 15.74
N LEU A 58 -29.84 14.21 14.70
CA LEU A 58 -28.39 14.37 14.86
C LEU A 58 -28.10 15.85 15.17
N ASN A 59 -28.28 16.22 16.43
CA ASN A 59 -27.99 17.55 16.95
C ASN A 59 -26.46 17.73 17.00
N CYS A 60 -25.87 18.05 15.86
CA CYS A 60 -24.44 18.26 15.71
C CYS A 60 -24.17 19.63 15.10
N ASP A 61 -22.99 20.17 15.41
CA ASP A 61 -22.51 21.46 14.92
C ASP A 61 -21.68 21.29 13.64
N GLY A 62 -21.22 20.07 13.33
CA GLY A 62 -20.51 19.76 12.08
C GLY A 62 -20.24 18.27 11.86
N MET A 63 -19.90 17.91 10.63
CA MET A 63 -19.66 16.52 10.21
C MET A 63 -18.42 16.39 9.34
N ILE A 64 -17.66 15.31 9.56
CA ILE A 64 -16.65 14.82 8.61
C ILE A 64 -17.03 13.39 8.24
N ALA A 65 -17.18 13.11 6.95
CA ALA A 65 -17.81 11.88 6.50
C ALA A 65 -17.09 11.22 5.33
N ASN A 66 -17.03 9.89 5.33
CA ASN A 66 -16.54 9.10 4.20
C ASN A 66 -17.61 9.04 3.08
N TYR A 67 -17.39 9.80 2.01
CA TYR A 67 -18.27 9.89 0.84
C TYR A 67 -18.01 8.79 -0.20
N ASP A 68 -17.03 7.91 0.00
CA ASP A 68 -16.93 6.69 -0.82
C ASP A 68 -18.04 5.68 -0.46
N ASP A 69 -18.60 5.79 0.75
CA ASP A 69 -19.77 5.01 1.17
C ASP A 69 -21.07 5.78 0.89
N HIS A 70 -21.83 5.28 -0.09
CA HIS A 70 -23.12 5.85 -0.48
C HIS A 70 -24.16 5.93 0.66
N HIS A 71 -24.09 5.04 1.66
CA HIS A 71 -24.97 5.12 2.82
C HIS A 71 -24.63 6.34 3.68
N ILE A 72 -23.34 6.58 3.90
CA ILE A 72 -22.84 7.74 4.64
C ILE A 72 -23.14 9.03 3.89
N GLU A 73 -22.93 9.04 2.57
CA GLU A 73 -23.30 10.15 1.68
C GLU A 73 -24.79 10.50 1.83
N SER A 74 -25.68 9.51 1.80
CA SER A 74 -27.13 9.71 1.98
C SER A 74 -27.49 10.26 3.37
N ILE A 75 -26.83 9.79 4.44
CA ILE A 75 -27.05 10.28 5.80
C ILE A 75 -26.61 11.75 5.92
N ALA A 76 -25.41 12.06 5.42
CA ALA A 76 -24.84 13.40 5.46
C ALA A 76 -25.71 14.40 4.68
N HIS A 77 -26.25 14.01 3.51
CA HIS A 77 -27.11 14.89 2.70
C HIS A 77 -28.40 15.35 3.37
N ASN A 78 -28.88 14.66 4.40
CA ASN A 78 -30.12 15.02 5.12
C ASN A 78 -29.86 15.93 6.34
N SER A 79 -28.65 16.49 6.49
CA SER A 79 -28.27 17.34 7.61
C SER A 79 -28.09 18.80 7.22
N ASP A 80 -28.47 19.71 8.11
CA ASP A 80 -28.34 21.18 7.94
C ASP A 80 -27.00 21.72 8.46
N CYS A 81 -26.18 20.90 9.12
CA CYS A 81 -24.90 21.35 9.69
C CYS A 81 -23.77 21.38 8.63
N PRO A 82 -22.68 22.13 8.85
CA PRO A 82 -21.47 22.09 8.03
C PRO A 82 -20.93 20.66 7.83
N ILE A 83 -20.63 20.29 6.58
CA ILE A 83 -20.13 18.96 6.22
C ILE A 83 -18.86 19.09 5.39
N ILE A 84 -17.84 18.32 5.76
CA ILE A 84 -16.68 18.06 4.93
C ILE A 84 -16.73 16.61 4.45
N GLY A 85 -16.78 16.42 3.13
CA GLY A 85 -16.68 15.10 2.52
C GLY A 85 -15.23 14.65 2.40
N VAL A 86 -14.97 13.37 2.64
CA VAL A 86 -13.65 12.75 2.45
C VAL A 86 -13.82 11.49 1.61
N GLY A 87 -12.95 11.28 0.62
CA GLY A 87 -13.03 10.08 -0.22
C GLY A 87 -12.07 10.07 -1.41
N ALA A 88 -12.44 9.35 -2.46
CA ALA A 88 -11.69 9.23 -3.69
C ALA A 88 -11.81 10.47 -4.60
N SER A 89 -10.75 10.78 -5.36
CA SER A 89 -10.83 11.77 -6.42
C SER A 89 -11.55 11.22 -7.66
N PHE A 90 -12.32 12.07 -8.35
CA PHE A 90 -12.97 11.77 -9.62
C PHE A 90 -12.32 12.50 -10.79
N HIS A 91 -12.13 11.83 -11.92
CA HIS A 91 -11.64 12.41 -13.16
C HIS A 91 -12.63 13.46 -13.72
N ASN A 92 -13.93 13.21 -13.55
CA ASN A 92 -14.99 14.11 -13.94
C ASN A 92 -15.35 15.06 -12.78
N LYS A 93 -15.10 16.35 -12.96
CA LYS A 93 -15.40 17.37 -11.93
C LYS A 93 -16.89 17.44 -11.56
N ALA A 94 -17.80 17.02 -12.45
CA ALA A 94 -19.23 17.03 -12.20
C ALA A 94 -19.70 15.90 -11.25
N GLU A 95 -18.85 14.90 -10.98
CA GLU A 95 -19.17 13.79 -10.07
C GLU A 95 -18.83 14.07 -8.60
N TYR A 96 -18.13 15.18 -8.32
CA TYR A 96 -17.89 15.61 -6.95
C TYR A 96 -19.18 16.12 -6.31
N PRO A 97 -19.37 15.89 -5.00
CA PRO A 97 -20.52 16.43 -4.28
C PRO A 97 -20.41 17.95 -4.16
N SER A 98 -21.56 18.62 -4.01
CA SER A 98 -21.65 20.09 -3.86
C SER A 98 -21.31 20.57 -2.44
N ILE A 99 -20.27 20.01 -1.82
CA ILE A 99 -19.74 20.38 -0.51
C ILE A 99 -18.21 20.46 -0.57
N PRO A 100 -17.52 21.13 0.38
CA PRO A 100 -16.08 21.03 0.48
C PRO A 100 -15.65 19.56 0.62
N TYR A 101 -14.66 19.16 -0.16
CA TYR A 101 -14.30 17.74 -0.31
C TYR A 101 -12.79 17.54 -0.26
N VAL A 102 -12.32 16.61 0.55
CA VAL A 102 -10.89 16.23 0.63
C VAL A 102 -10.71 14.87 -0.01
N ALA A 103 -10.00 14.82 -1.13
CA ALA A 103 -9.91 13.64 -1.96
C ALA A 103 -8.51 13.03 -1.97
N SER A 104 -8.41 11.71 -1.89
CA SER A 104 -7.20 10.99 -2.26
C SER A 104 -7.02 11.02 -3.78
N ASP A 105 -5.86 11.48 -4.27
CA ASP A 105 -5.59 11.63 -5.69
C ASP A 105 -5.32 10.27 -6.37
N ASN A 106 -6.36 9.70 -6.98
CA ASN A 106 -6.30 8.42 -7.70
C ASN A 106 -5.37 8.47 -8.92
N TYR A 107 -5.27 9.61 -9.61
CA TYR A 107 -4.35 9.75 -10.73
C TYR A 107 -2.91 9.71 -10.22
N ALA A 108 -2.60 10.50 -9.19
CA ALA A 108 -1.26 10.52 -8.58
C ALA A 108 -0.87 9.15 -8.00
N LEU A 109 -1.80 8.41 -7.40
CA LEU A 109 -1.56 7.04 -6.91
C LEU A 109 -1.11 6.12 -8.05
N ILE A 110 -1.88 6.07 -9.14
CA ILE A 110 -1.54 5.19 -10.27
C ILE A 110 -0.29 5.66 -11.00
N LYS A 111 -0.10 6.97 -11.15
CA LYS A 111 1.11 7.56 -11.72
C LYS A 111 2.35 7.19 -10.92
N THR A 112 2.27 7.28 -9.59
CA THR A 112 3.34 6.90 -8.67
C THR A 112 3.70 5.42 -8.80
N ALA A 113 2.72 4.51 -8.90
CA ALA A 113 2.96 3.09 -9.11
C ALA A 113 3.59 2.79 -10.47
N PHE A 114 3.09 3.45 -11.52
CA PHE A 114 3.63 3.34 -12.88
C PHE A 114 5.08 3.82 -12.95
N ASP A 115 5.37 5.01 -12.41
CA ASP A 115 6.71 5.58 -12.41
C ASP A 115 7.67 4.69 -11.64
N HIS A 116 7.28 4.16 -10.49
CA HIS A 116 8.08 3.18 -9.74
C HIS A 116 8.47 1.97 -10.59
N LEU A 117 7.50 1.35 -11.27
CA LEU A 117 7.76 0.21 -12.14
C LEU A 117 8.65 0.59 -13.35
N CYS A 118 8.45 1.77 -13.94
CA CYS A 118 9.31 2.29 -15.00
C CYS A 118 10.77 2.46 -14.55
N HIS A 119 11.00 2.99 -13.33
CA HIS A 119 12.34 3.13 -12.77
C HIS A 119 13.02 1.77 -12.53
N LYS A 120 12.24 0.69 -12.35
CA LYS A 120 12.75 -0.69 -12.32
C LYS A 120 13.02 -1.28 -13.72
N GLY A 121 12.78 -0.53 -14.79
CA GLY A 121 12.98 -0.98 -16.17
C GLY A 121 11.82 -1.79 -16.75
N ILE A 122 10.66 -1.82 -16.09
CA ILE A 122 9.45 -2.48 -16.60
C ILE A 122 8.88 -1.68 -17.77
N LYS A 123 8.46 -2.39 -18.82
CA LYS A 123 7.92 -1.80 -20.07
C LYS A 123 6.55 -2.33 -20.48
N LYS A 124 5.99 -3.26 -19.70
CA LYS A 124 4.69 -3.89 -19.96
C LYS A 124 3.87 -3.78 -18.70
N PHE A 125 2.65 -3.29 -18.81
CA PHE A 125 1.86 -2.93 -17.65
C PHE A 125 0.48 -3.57 -17.69
N ALA A 126 0.05 -4.00 -16.52
CA ALA A 126 -1.28 -4.54 -16.31
C ALA A 126 -1.90 -3.89 -15.07
N LEU A 127 -3.22 -3.71 -15.08
CA LEU A 127 -3.99 -3.27 -13.92
C LEU A 127 -4.98 -4.36 -13.52
N TYR A 128 -4.95 -4.75 -12.24
CA TYR A 128 -5.96 -5.62 -11.65
C TYR A 128 -6.94 -4.80 -10.80
N SER A 129 -8.19 -4.73 -11.27
CA SER A 129 -9.25 -3.87 -10.74
C SER A 129 -10.52 -4.64 -10.39
N TYR A 130 -11.56 -3.95 -9.91
CA TYR A 130 -12.90 -4.45 -9.58
C TYR A 130 -13.89 -4.29 -10.73
N PRO A 131 -15.01 -5.04 -10.74
CA PRO A 131 -16.12 -4.74 -11.62
C PRO A 131 -16.70 -3.35 -11.28
N PRO A 132 -17.29 -2.64 -12.25
CA PRO A 132 -17.97 -1.38 -11.98
C PRO A 132 -19.02 -1.54 -10.87
N SER A 133 -18.84 -0.80 -9.78
CA SER A 133 -19.73 -0.83 -8.61
C SER A 133 -19.74 0.52 -7.92
N ARG A 134 -20.89 0.89 -7.35
CA ARG A 134 -21.03 2.11 -6.54
C ARG A 134 -20.15 2.09 -5.29
N HIS A 135 -19.85 0.91 -4.74
CA HIS A 135 -19.01 0.75 -3.55
C HIS A 135 -17.50 0.83 -3.86
N ALA A 136 -17.13 0.75 -5.13
CA ALA A 136 -15.73 0.71 -5.56
C ALA A 136 -15.44 1.76 -6.64
N ARG A 137 -16.08 2.95 -6.54
CA ARG A 137 -15.84 4.06 -7.49
C ARG A 137 -14.36 4.38 -7.64
N PHE A 138 -13.60 4.35 -6.54
CA PHE A 138 -12.15 4.54 -6.54
C PHE A 138 -11.41 3.59 -7.51
N ALA A 139 -11.90 2.36 -7.70
CA ALA A 139 -11.28 1.39 -8.59
C ALA A 139 -11.45 1.80 -10.05
N TYR A 140 -12.64 2.28 -10.42
CA TYR A 140 -12.91 2.84 -11.74
C TYR A 140 -12.05 4.09 -12.02
N GLU A 141 -11.93 4.99 -11.05
CA GLU A 141 -11.08 6.18 -11.18
C GLU A 141 -9.60 5.82 -11.39
N ARG A 142 -9.13 4.77 -10.71
CA ARG A 142 -7.79 4.20 -10.90
C ARG A 142 -7.62 3.54 -12.27
N GLU A 143 -8.66 2.89 -12.80
CA GLU A 143 -8.67 2.36 -14.17
C GLU A 143 -8.56 3.47 -15.23
N VAL A 144 -9.36 4.53 -15.09
CA VAL A 144 -9.32 5.69 -15.98
C VAL A 144 -7.93 6.33 -15.95
N ALA A 145 -7.36 6.55 -14.76
CA ALA A 145 -6.00 7.06 -14.62
C ALA A 145 -4.96 6.15 -15.28
N PHE A 146 -5.04 4.84 -15.08
CA PHE A 146 -4.14 3.87 -15.72
C PHE A 146 -4.20 3.97 -17.23
N GLN A 147 -5.41 3.95 -17.82
CA GLN A 147 -5.59 4.04 -19.27
C GLN A 147 -5.04 5.36 -19.84
N GLN A 148 -5.30 6.48 -19.16
CA GLN A 148 -4.75 7.79 -19.54
C GLN A 148 -3.22 7.79 -19.53
N ILE A 149 -2.59 7.23 -18.49
CA ILE A 149 -1.12 7.16 -18.38
C ILE A 149 -0.54 6.25 -19.47
N MET A 150 -1.15 5.08 -19.74
CA MET A 150 -0.71 4.18 -20.80
C MET A 150 -0.75 4.85 -22.18
N GLN A 151 -1.83 5.59 -22.46
CA GLN A 151 -1.97 6.34 -23.71
C GLN A 151 -0.94 7.47 -23.81
N GLN A 152 -0.78 8.27 -22.75
CA GLN A 152 0.18 9.39 -22.72
C GLN A 152 1.63 8.93 -22.89
N GLN A 153 1.98 7.77 -22.35
CA GLN A 153 3.34 7.23 -22.36
C GLN A 153 3.57 6.23 -23.50
N SER A 154 2.57 5.97 -24.35
CA SER A 154 2.63 5.03 -25.48
C SER A 154 3.01 3.59 -25.08
N TYR A 155 2.55 3.12 -23.92
CA TYR A 155 2.73 1.75 -23.48
C TYR A 155 1.49 0.90 -23.75
N PRO A 156 1.64 -0.39 -24.10
CA PRO A 156 0.52 -1.33 -24.08
C PRO A 156 0.14 -1.59 -22.62
N GLY A 157 -1.10 -1.25 -22.27
CA GLY A 157 -1.70 -1.54 -20.97
C GLY A 157 -2.88 -2.50 -21.10
N CYS A 158 -2.96 -3.50 -20.23
CA CYS A 158 -4.14 -4.35 -20.11
C CYS A 158 -4.82 -4.19 -18.75
N VAL A 159 -6.15 -4.09 -18.75
CA VAL A 159 -6.96 -4.04 -17.52
C VAL A 159 -7.69 -5.36 -17.37
N TYR A 160 -7.69 -5.91 -16.16
CA TYR A 160 -8.54 -7.04 -15.79
C TYR A 160 -9.41 -6.68 -14.60
N GLN A 161 -10.71 -6.66 -14.86
CA GLN A 161 -11.74 -6.51 -13.83
C GLN A 161 -12.11 -7.91 -13.34
N GLY A 162 -11.50 -8.38 -12.25
CA GLY A 162 -11.88 -9.67 -11.66
C GLY A 162 -13.17 -9.58 -10.88
N ILE A 163 -13.62 -10.68 -10.27
CA ILE A 163 -14.85 -10.69 -9.46
C ILE A 163 -14.60 -10.23 -8.01
N GLU A 164 -15.65 -9.79 -7.32
CA GLU A 164 -15.61 -9.64 -5.87
C GLU A 164 -15.59 -11.03 -5.22
N MET A 165 -14.50 -11.35 -4.52
CA MET A 165 -14.29 -12.68 -3.93
C MET A 165 -15.00 -12.80 -2.58
N ASN A 166 -15.78 -13.85 -2.44
CA ASN A 166 -16.44 -14.27 -1.21
C ASN A 166 -16.27 -15.80 -1.03
N LEU A 167 -16.78 -16.35 0.08
CA LEU A 167 -16.64 -17.77 0.40
C LEU A 167 -17.16 -18.71 -0.71
N ASN A 168 -18.17 -18.28 -1.48
CA ASN A 168 -18.82 -19.12 -2.48
C ASN A 168 -18.09 -19.14 -3.82
N ASN A 169 -17.43 -18.04 -4.20
CA ASN A 169 -16.82 -17.87 -5.52
C ASN A 169 -15.29 -17.75 -5.48
N TRP A 170 -14.67 -17.88 -4.30
CA TRP A 170 -13.22 -17.73 -4.11
C TRP A 170 -12.38 -18.58 -5.06
N GLN A 171 -12.69 -19.87 -5.18
CA GLN A 171 -11.88 -20.81 -5.95
C GLN A 171 -11.96 -20.51 -7.46
N GLU A 172 -13.18 -20.29 -7.96
CA GLU A 172 -13.42 -19.92 -9.36
C GLU A 172 -12.76 -18.57 -9.69
N GLY A 173 -12.93 -17.57 -8.82
CA GLY A 173 -12.30 -16.26 -8.98
C GLY A 173 -10.77 -16.34 -9.03
N LEU A 174 -10.17 -17.20 -8.20
CA LEU A 174 -8.72 -17.40 -8.20
C LEU A 174 -8.23 -18.13 -9.46
N GLN A 175 -8.99 -19.10 -9.95
CA GLN A 175 -8.68 -19.79 -11.20
C GLN A 175 -8.73 -18.84 -12.40
N ASN A 176 -9.80 -18.04 -12.52
CA ASN A 176 -9.93 -17.04 -13.59
C ASN A 176 -8.78 -16.01 -13.54
N LEU A 177 -8.39 -15.60 -12.33
CA LEU A 177 -7.24 -14.72 -12.14
C LEU A 177 -5.93 -15.39 -12.57
N ALA A 178 -5.75 -16.67 -12.27
CA ALA A 178 -4.58 -17.43 -12.67
C ALA A 178 -4.48 -17.60 -14.21
N GLU A 179 -5.60 -17.83 -14.88
CA GLU A 179 -5.66 -17.87 -16.34
C GLU A 179 -5.25 -16.52 -16.94
N TRP A 180 -5.77 -15.41 -16.39
CA TRP A 180 -5.38 -14.07 -16.82
C TRP A 180 -3.89 -13.79 -16.57
N VAL A 181 -3.36 -14.06 -15.38
CA VAL A 181 -1.92 -13.89 -15.08
C VAL A 181 -1.05 -14.71 -16.04
N SER A 182 -1.45 -15.94 -16.36
CA SER A 182 -0.71 -16.79 -17.31
C SER A 182 -0.72 -16.25 -18.74
N SER A 183 -1.74 -15.47 -19.12
CA SER A 183 -1.83 -14.81 -20.42
C SER A 183 -0.93 -13.57 -20.54
N LEU A 184 -0.47 -13.02 -19.41
CA LEU A 184 0.40 -11.84 -19.40
C LEU A 184 1.81 -12.19 -19.90
N PRO A 185 2.42 -11.35 -20.75
CA PRO A 185 3.81 -11.52 -21.13
C PRO A 185 4.74 -11.52 -19.92
N LEU A 186 5.86 -12.24 -20.01
CA LEU A 186 6.92 -12.18 -18.99
C LEU A 186 7.42 -10.73 -18.83
N ASN A 187 7.82 -10.41 -17.60
CA ASN A 187 8.30 -9.11 -17.13
C ASN A 187 7.22 -8.02 -17.18
N THR A 188 5.96 -8.41 -16.97
CA THR A 188 4.85 -7.46 -16.82
C THR A 188 4.79 -6.94 -15.39
N GLY A 189 4.67 -5.62 -15.24
CA GLY A 189 4.36 -4.96 -13.97
C GLY A 189 2.86 -4.84 -13.77
N ILE A 190 2.38 -5.48 -12.72
CA ILE A 190 0.97 -5.51 -12.33
C ILE A 190 0.76 -4.46 -11.23
N ILE A 191 -0.09 -3.49 -11.52
CA ILE A 191 -0.63 -2.55 -10.53
C ILE A 191 -1.96 -3.13 -10.06
N ALA A 192 -2.12 -3.33 -8.76
CA ALA A 192 -3.41 -3.69 -8.18
C ALA A 192 -4.06 -2.44 -7.60
N VAL A 193 -5.37 -2.28 -7.81
CA VAL A 193 -6.09 -1.10 -7.30
C VAL A 193 -6.10 -1.02 -5.77
N ASN A 194 -5.80 -2.10 -5.05
CA ASN A 194 -5.50 -2.09 -3.61
C ASN A 194 -4.68 -3.33 -3.21
N ASP A 195 -4.21 -3.35 -1.96
CA ASP A 195 -3.41 -4.46 -1.41
C ASP A 195 -4.20 -5.78 -1.35
N SER A 196 -5.54 -5.74 -1.18
CA SER A 196 -6.40 -6.93 -1.22
C SER A 196 -6.38 -7.60 -2.60
N ARG A 197 -6.50 -6.81 -3.68
CA ARG A 197 -6.31 -7.29 -5.06
C ARG A 197 -4.88 -7.76 -5.29
N ALA A 198 -3.87 -7.06 -4.76
CA ALA A 198 -2.48 -7.49 -4.89
C ALA A 198 -2.25 -8.88 -4.26
N ARG A 199 -2.83 -9.14 -3.08
CA ARG A 199 -2.76 -10.44 -2.41
C ARG A 199 -3.33 -11.57 -3.27
N HIS A 200 -4.43 -11.33 -3.99
CA HIS A 200 -4.99 -12.36 -4.90
C HIS A 200 -4.02 -12.70 -6.03
N ILE A 201 -3.28 -11.73 -6.57
CA ILE A 201 -2.25 -11.98 -7.58
C ILE A 201 -1.15 -12.88 -7.02
N LEU A 202 -0.69 -12.64 -5.78
CA LEU A 202 0.28 -13.54 -5.13
C LEU A 202 -0.25 -14.97 -5.01
N GLN A 203 -1.53 -15.14 -4.68
CA GLN A 203 -2.16 -16.47 -4.57
C GLN A 203 -2.27 -17.16 -5.93
N ALA A 204 -2.66 -16.43 -6.97
CA ALA A 204 -2.72 -16.94 -8.34
C ALA A 204 -1.33 -17.35 -8.85
N CYS A 205 -0.31 -16.52 -8.63
CA CYS A 205 1.07 -16.85 -8.99
C CYS A 205 1.58 -18.08 -8.24
N LYS A 206 1.25 -18.23 -6.96
CA LYS A 206 1.60 -19.42 -6.17
C LYS A 206 0.97 -20.69 -6.75
N GLN A 207 -0.31 -20.64 -7.17
CA GLN A 207 -0.99 -21.77 -7.81
C GLN A 207 -0.33 -22.17 -9.14
N LEU A 208 0.14 -21.18 -9.91
CA LEU A 208 0.79 -21.40 -11.21
C LEU A 208 2.29 -21.69 -11.11
N ASN A 209 2.85 -21.68 -9.90
CA ASN A 209 4.30 -21.72 -9.67
C ASN A 209 5.06 -20.60 -10.42
N LYS A 210 4.43 -19.43 -10.54
CA LYS A 210 4.99 -18.21 -11.14
C LYS A 210 5.71 -17.37 -10.09
N LYS A 211 6.81 -16.75 -10.50
CA LYS A 211 7.73 -16.05 -9.60
C LYS A 211 7.50 -14.54 -9.63
N ILE A 212 7.34 -13.96 -8.44
CA ILE A 212 7.34 -12.52 -8.21
C ILE A 212 8.58 -12.18 -7.37
N PRO A 213 9.39 -11.18 -7.75
CA PRO A 213 9.23 -10.24 -8.87
C PRO A 213 9.77 -10.72 -10.23
N ASP A 214 10.39 -11.91 -10.30
CA ASP A 214 11.27 -12.28 -11.43
C ASP A 214 10.53 -12.54 -12.76
N GLU A 215 9.32 -13.07 -12.76
CA GLU A 215 8.47 -13.20 -13.97
C GLU A 215 7.45 -12.06 -14.08
N TYR A 216 6.94 -11.59 -12.94
CA TYR A 216 5.98 -10.50 -12.85
C TYR A 216 6.31 -9.60 -11.66
N CYS A 217 6.21 -8.29 -11.85
CA CYS A 217 6.23 -7.34 -10.74
C CYS A 217 4.83 -7.07 -10.25
N LEU A 218 4.69 -6.80 -8.96
CA LEU A 218 3.41 -6.49 -8.35
C LEU A 218 3.54 -5.33 -7.39
N ILE A 219 2.71 -4.30 -7.56
CA ILE A 219 2.56 -3.19 -6.62
C ILE A 219 1.08 -3.02 -6.25
N GLY A 220 0.82 -2.87 -4.95
CA GLY A 220 -0.50 -2.55 -4.40
C GLY A 220 -0.63 -1.08 -4.00
N ILE A 221 -1.76 -0.76 -3.37
CA ILE A 221 -2.10 0.55 -2.83
C ILE A 221 -2.81 0.28 -1.49
N ASP A 222 -2.55 1.11 -0.47
CA ASP A 222 -3.18 1.18 0.87
C ASP A 222 -2.22 0.85 2.03
N ASN A 223 -1.13 0.14 1.77
CA ASN A 223 -0.21 -0.32 2.81
C ASN A 223 -0.90 -1.07 3.97
N GLU A 224 -1.70 -2.08 3.64
CA GLU A 224 -2.45 -2.85 4.61
C GLU A 224 -1.54 -3.86 5.33
N GLU A 225 -1.26 -3.61 6.62
CA GLU A 225 -0.33 -4.40 7.43
C GLU A 225 -0.72 -5.88 7.52
N VAL A 226 -2.01 -6.18 7.73
CA VAL A 226 -2.50 -7.56 7.88
C VAL A 226 -2.19 -8.40 6.63
N ILE A 227 -2.36 -7.82 5.44
CA ILE A 227 -2.06 -8.49 4.17
C ILE A 227 -0.57 -8.84 4.07
N ASN A 228 0.31 -7.98 4.57
CA ASN A 228 1.75 -8.23 4.59
C ASN A 228 2.13 -9.40 5.51
N TYR A 229 1.43 -9.59 6.63
CA TYR A 229 1.68 -10.73 7.53
C TYR A 229 1.17 -12.06 6.99
N LEU A 230 0.11 -12.04 6.20
CA LEU A 230 -0.51 -13.24 5.62
C LEU A 230 0.13 -13.71 4.32
N SER A 231 1.06 -12.93 3.76
CA SER A 231 1.69 -13.20 2.46
C SER A 231 3.14 -13.64 2.64
N ASN A 232 3.54 -14.72 1.95
CA ASN A 232 4.94 -15.20 1.97
C ASN A 232 5.90 -14.29 1.17
N ASN A 233 5.36 -13.43 0.31
CA ASN A 233 6.09 -12.38 -0.40
C ASN A 233 5.54 -11.04 0.05
N TYR A 234 6.43 -10.14 0.45
CA TYR A 234 6.03 -8.79 0.86
C TYR A 234 5.65 -7.94 -0.35
N ILE A 235 4.45 -7.35 -0.30
CA ILE A 235 3.87 -6.55 -1.38
C ILE A 235 4.40 -5.12 -1.28
N SER A 236 5.10 -4.65 -2.32
CA SER A 236 5.37 -3.22 -2.51
C SER A 236 4.05 -2.50 -2.67
N THR A 237 3.92 -1.33 -2.06
CA THR A 237 2.62 -0.64 -1.97
C THR A 237 2.80 0.86 -1.89
N ILE A 238 1.75 1.61 -2.22
CA ILE A 238 1.71 3.06 -2.06
C ILE A 238 0.88 3.40 -0.84
N THR A 239 1.46 4.15 0.09
CA THR A 239 0.71 4.75 1.20
C THR A 239 0.00 6.00 0.69
N GLN A 240 -1.33 6.01 0.82
CA GLN A 240 -2.14 7.19 0.53
C GLN A 240 -1.84 8.31 1.54
N GLY A 241 -2.20 9.56 1.21
CA GLY A 241 -2.09 10.70 2.13
C GLY A 241 -3.24 10.79 3.14
N THR A 242 -3.73 9.68 3.67
CA THR A 242 -4.97 9.62 4.47
C THR A 242 -4.89 10.38 5.80
N GLU A 243 -3.74 10.38 6.47
CA GLU A 243 -3.53 11.24 7.65
C GLU A 243 -3.64 12.73 7.27
N ASP A 244 -3.03 13.13 6.16
CA ASP A 244 -3.13 14.51 5.66
C ASP A 244 -4.56 14.85 5.24
N MET A 245 -5.31 13.90 4.67
CA MET A 245 -6.73 14.06 4.35
C MET A 245 -7.55 14.39 5.60
N GLY A 246 -7.35 13.62 6.69
CA GLY A 246 -8.03 13.86 7.96
C GLY A 246 -7.69 15.21 8.56
N TYR A 247 -6.40 15.58 8.56
CA TYR A 247 -5.94 16.88 9.06
C TYR A 247 -6.58 18.05 8.28
N GLN A 248 -6.55 17.97 6.94
CA GLN A 248 -7.15 19.00 6.10
C GLN A 248 -8.67 19.07 6.28
N ALA A 249 -9.35 17.93 6.39
CA ALA A 249 -10.78 17.90 6.62
C ALA A 249 -11.17 18.57 7.95
N ALA A 250 -10.42 18.30 9.02
CA ALA A 250 -10.63 18.95 10.31
C ALA A 250 -10.36 20.46 10.25
N SER A 251 -9.31 20.89 9.54
CA SER A 251 -9.00 22.30 9.34
C SER A 251 -10.11 23.05 8.59
N LEU A 252 -10.64 22.46 7.51
CA LEU A 252 -11.74 23.04 6.75
C LEU A 252 -13.02 23.13 7.58
N LEU A 253 -13.35 22.08 8.35
CA LEU A 253 -14.52 22.11 9.22
C LEU A 253 -14.40 23.20 10.28
N GLN A 254 -13.23 23.34 10.92
CA GLN A 254 -13.00 24.40 11.90
C GLN A 254 -13.20 25.79 11.28
N GLN A 255 -12.74 26.02 10.04
CA GLN A 255 -12.99 27.26 9.34
C GLN A 255 -14.49 27.51 9.12
N MET A 256 -15.26 26.49 8.74
CA MET A 256 -16.72 26.62 8.58
C MET A 256 -17.41 26.93 9.91
N LEU A 257 -17.01 26.29 11.02
CA LEU A 257 -17.56 26.55 12.36
C LEU A 257 -17.29 27.98 12.83
N GLU A 258 -16.17 28.56 12.42
CA GLU A 258 -15.80 29.96 12.67
C GLU A 258 -16.46 30.96 11.70
N ASN A 259 -17.36 30.49 10.82
CA ASN A 259 -17.98 31.27 9.74
C ASN A 259 -16.97 31.88 8.76
N LYS A 260 -15.78 31.27 8.62
CA LYS A 260 -14.80 31.66 7.59
C LYS A 260 -15.24 31.07 6.25
N PRO A 261 -14.99 31.79 5.14
CA PRO A 261 -15.35 31.30 3.82
C PRO A 261 -14.51 30.07 3.45
N VAL A 262 -15.19 28.97 3.12
CA VAL A 262 -14.57 27.75 2.60
C VAL A 262 -15.08 27.50 1.18
N SER A 263 -14.17 27.24 0.26
CA SER A 263 -14.50 26.94 -1.14
C SER A 263 -15.19 25.58 -1.24
N VAL A 264 -16.29 25.52 -2.00
CA VAL A 264 -16.99 24.27 -2.35
C VAL A 264 -16.27 23.62 -3.53
N THR A 265 -15.04 23.19 -3.27
CA THR A 265 -14.16 22.55 -4.25
C THR A 265 -13.42 21.39 -3.60
N GLN A 266 -12.91 20.49 -4.43
CA GLN A 266 -12.05 19.41 -4.00
C GLN A 266 -10.63 19.90 -3.66
N THR A 267 -10.10 19.41 -2.54
CA THR A 267 -8.68 19.47 -2.19
C THR A 267 -8.09 18.09 -2.45
N LEU A 268 -7.20 17.98 -3.44
CA LEU A 268 -6.53 16.72 -3.77
C LEU A 268 -5.32 16.52 -2.85
N ILE A 269 -5.24 15.35 -2.24
CA ILE A 269 -4.12 14.94 -1.39
C ILE A 269 -3.31 13.89 -2.13
N ALA A 270 -2.03 14.20 -2.33
CA ALA A 270 -1.07 13.32 -2.99
C ALA A 270 -0.76 12.06 -2.16
N PRO A 271 -0.29 10.96 -2.79
CA PRO A 271 0.25 9.83 -2.05
C PRO A 271 1.44 10.24 -1.17
N LYS A 272 1.53 9.64 0.02
CA LYS A 272 2.56 9.95 1.00
C LYS A 272 3.92 9.39 0.61
N GLN A 273 3.95 8.11 0.24
CA GLN A 273 5.19 7.44 -0.18
C GLN A 273 4.93 6.09 -0.87
N ILE A 274 5.95 5.60 -1.57
CA ILE A 274 6.06 4.20 -2.00
C ILE A 274 6.84 3.43 -0.94
N ILE A 275 6.31 2.30 -0.50
CA ILE A 275 7.03 1.33 0.31
C ILE A 275 7.46 0.19 -0.61
N GLU A 276 8.72 0.25 -1.05
CA GLU A 276 9.29 -0.81 -1.86
C GLU A 276 9.58 -2.06 -1.00
N ARG A 277 9.04 -3.19 -1.45
CA ARG A 277 9.26 -4.51 -0.88
C ARG A 277 9.68 -5.50 -1.97
N GLN A 278 9.64 -6.79 -1.66
CA GLN A 278 10.17 -7.84 -2.55
C GLN A 278 9.42 -7.90 -3.88
N SER A 279 8.11 -7.62 -3.91
CA SER A 279 7.30 -7.82 -5.12
C SER A 279 7.60 -6.88 -6.29
N THR A 280 8.44 -5.86 -6.09
CA THR A 280 8.98 -5.01 -7.16
C THR A 280 10.51 -4.94 -7.15
N ASP A 281 11.20 -5.84 -6.44
CA ASP A 281 12.66 -5.96 -6.48
C ASP A 281 13.12 -6.64 -7.78
N TYR A 282 12.66 -6.09 -8.89
CA TYR A 282 12.98 -6.56 -10.21
C TYR A 282 14.39 -6.13 -10.56
N ARG A 283 15.17 -7.13 -10.93
CA ARG A 283 16.46 -6.97 -11.57
C ARG A 283 16.19 -7.45 -12.99
N SER A 284 16.62 -6.72 -14.01
CA SER A 284 16.39 -7.04 -15.43
C SER A 284 17.12 -8.33 -15.84
N ILE A 285 16.76 -9.44 -15.19
CA ILE A 285 17.31 -10.77 -15.36
C ILE A 285 16.47 -11.43 -16.43
N GLU A 286 17.13 -11.95 -17.47
CA GLU A 286 16.46 -12.66 -18.55
C GLU A 286 16.73 -14.17 -18.50
N ASP A 287 17.89 -14.57 -17.93
CA ASP A 287 18.30 -15.96 -17.85
C ASP A 287 17.38 -16.80 -16.93
N PRO A 288 16.67 -17.82 -17.46
CA PRO A 288 15.74 -18.65 -16.68
C PRO A 288 16.39 -19.37 -15.48
N TYR A 289 17.65 -19.75 -15.59
CA TYR A 289 18.38 -20.42 -14.52
C TYR A 289 18.79 -19.44 -13.43
N VAL A 290 19.14 -18.20 -13.78
CA VAL A 290 19.40 -17.14 -12.80
C VAL A 290 18.10 -16.73 -12.11
N ILE A 291 16.99 -16.60 -12.83
CA ILE A 291 15.65 -16.39 -12.26
C ILE A 291 15.30 -17.51 -11.26
N GLN A 292 15.52 -18.77 -11.61
CA GLN A 292 15.29 -19.90 -10.71
C GLN A 292 16.19 -19.88 -9.48
N ALA A 293 17.48 -19.57 -9.65
CA ALA A 293 18.43 -19.46 -8.55
C ALA A 293 18.07 -18.31 -7.59
N MET A 294 17.76 -17.12 -8.13
CA MET A 294 17.35 -15.95 -7.36
C MET A 294 16.09 -16.23 -6.53
N HIS A 295 15.10 -16.87 -7.14
CA HIS A 295 13.88 -17.26 -6.45
C HIS A 295 14.16 -18.22 -5.29
N TYR A 296 14.97 -19.25 -5.52
CA TYR A 296 15.38 -20.18 -4.48
C TYR A 296 16.12 -19.46 -3.34
N ILE A 297 17.05 -18.56 -3.67
CA ILE A 297 17.78 -17.78 -2.66
C ILE A 297 16.81 -16.93 -1.85
N ARG A 298 15.88 -16.19 -2.46
CA ARG A 298 14.91 -15.35 -1.74
C ARG A 298 14.04 -16.14 -0.77
N GLN A 299 13.65 -17.37 -1.13
CA GLN A 299 12.83 -18.22 -0.26
C GLN A 299 13.64 -18.88 0.88
N HIS A 300 14.91 -19.19 0.64
CA HIS A 300 15.70 -20.05 1.53
C HIS A 300 16.93 -19.38 2.15
N ALA A 301 17.25 -18.12 1.84
CA ALA A 301 18.47 -17.42 2.29
C ALA A 301 18.67 -17.49 3.81
N CYS A 302 17.58 -17.39 4.57
CA CYS A 302 17.60 -17.40 6.03
C CYS A 302 17.66 -18.81 6.65
N GLN A 303 17.54 -19.86 5.83
CA GLN A 303 17.62 -21.26 6.24
C GLN A 303 19.05 -21.81 6.19
N ASN A 304 20.04 -20.92 6.33
CA ASN A 304 21.47 -21.22 6.31
C ASN A 304 21.94 -21.97 5.05
N ILE A 305 21.39 -21.61 3.89
CA ILE A 305 21.79 -22.21 2.62
C ILE A 305 23.22 -21.81 2.23
N LYS A 306 23.93 -22.77 1.65
CA LYS A 306 25.20 -22.60 0.93
C LYS A 306 24.98 -22.56 -0.59
N VAL A 307 25.98 -22.07 -1.32
CA VAL A 307 26.01 -22.05 -2.80
C VAL A 307 25.70 -23.43 -3.42
N GLU A 308 26.16 -24.52 -2.79
CA GLU A 308 25.85 -25.90 -3.23
C GLU A 308 24.35 -26.19 -3.30
N HIS A 309 23.55 -25.71 -2.35
CA HIS A 309 22.11 -25.94 -2.36
C HIS A 309 21.41 -25.23 -3.52
N VAL A 310 21.89 -24.02 -3.86
CA VAL A 310 21.38 -23.27 -5.02
C VAL A 310 21.68 -24.03 -6.32
N ILE A 311 22.91 -24.54 -6.45
CA ILE A 311 23.34 -25.34 -7.60
C ILE A 311 22.48 -26.60 -7.74
N SER A 312 22.25 -27.32 -6.63
CA SER A 312 21.40 -28.51 -6.59
C SER A 312 19.95 -28.22 -6.97
N ALA A 313 19.41 -27.08 -6.53
CA ALA A 313 18.03 -26.68 -6.85
C ALA A 313 17.83 -26.36 -8.34
N VAL A 314 18.84 -25.79 -9.00
CA VAL A 314 18.80 -25.38 -10.41
C VAL A 314 19.26 -26.50 -11.35
N LYS A 315 19.97 -27.51 -10.84
CA LYS A 315 20.50 -28.67 -11.60
C LYS A 315 21.51 -28.28 -12.69
N LEU A 316 22.37 -27.30 -12.41
CA LEU A 316 23.51 -26.91 -13.27
C LEU A 316 24.85 -27.15 -12.57
N SER A 317 25.97 -27.04 -13.29
CA SER A 317 27.30 -27.04 -12.67
C SER A 317 27.62 -25.67 -12.05
N ARG A 318 28.47 -25.65 -11.00
CA ARG A 318 28.89 -24.41 -10.32
C ARG A 318 29.41 -23.36 -11.30
N SER A 319 30.38 -23.72 -12.13
CA SER A 319 31.04 -22.79 -13.04
C SER A 319 30.09 -22.19 -14.08
N ASN A 320 29.13 -22.98 -14.56
CA ASN A 320 28.11 -22.49 -15.49
C ASN A 320 27.21 -21.45 -14.81
N LEU A 321 26.68 -21.78 -13.63
CA LEU A 321 25.79 -20.88 -12.91
C LEU A 321 26.50 -19.60 -12.43
N GLU A 322 27.75 -19.69 -11.96
CA GLU A 322 28.54 -18.50 -11.58
C GLU A 322 28.80 -17.56 -12.76
N THR A 323 29.07 -18.12 -13.95
CA THR A 323 29.27 -17.32 -15.17
C THR A 323 28.00 -16.56 -15.53
N ARG A 324 26.84 -17.24 -15.49
CA ARG A 324 25.52 -16.62 -15.74
C ARG A 324 25.20 -15.52 -14.72
N PHE A 325 25.44 -15.77 -13.43
CA PHE A 325 25.28 -14.75 -12.38
C PHE A 325 26.15 -13.51 -12.61
N LYS A 326 27.41 -13.71 -13.04
CA LYS A 326 28.31 -12.59 -13.33
C LYS A 326 27.86 -11.80 -14.56
N GLN A 327 27.30 -12.47 -15.58
CA GLN A 327 26.78 -11.83 -16.78
C GLN A 327 25.51 -11.01 -16.51
N GLU A 328 24.55 -11.57 -15.76
CA GLU A 328 23.24 -10.95 -15.52
C GLU A 328 23.25 -9.95 -14.35
N LEU A 329 23.98 -10.25 -13.27
CA LEU A 329 23.89 -9.50 -12.00
C LEU A 329 25.20 -8.83 -11.59
N ASN A 330 26.31 -9.12 -12.27
CA ASN A 330 27.66 -8.70 -11.88
C ASN A 330 27.99 -9.00 -10.40
N GLN A 331 27.38 -10.05 -9.84
CA GLN A 331 27.49 -10.44 -8.43
C GLN A 331 27.66 -11.96 -8.32
N THR A 332 28.29 -12.42 -7.24
CA THR A 332 28.42 -13.86 -6.96
C THR A 332 27.18 -14.39 -6.25
N MET A 333 26.88 -15.68 -6.39
CA MET A 333 25.78 -16.32 -5.65
C MET A 333 25.91 -16.13 -4.13
N HIS A 334 27.14 -16.18 -3.60
CA HIS A 334 27.38 -15.95 -2.17
C HIS A 334 27.04 -14.52 -1.76
N ALA A 335 27.38 -13.52 -2.56
CA ALA A 335 27.04 -12.13 -2.30
C ALA A 335 25.51 -11.91 -2.30
N ILE A 336 24.79 -12.56 -3.21
CA ILE A 336 23.32 -12.51 -3.25
C ILE A 336 22.70 -13.13 -2.00
N ILE A 337 23.11 -14.35 -1.61
CA ILE A 337 22.60 -15.02 -0.39
C ILE A 337 22.80 -14.10 0.82
N TYR A 338 23.99 -13.50 0.93
CA TYR A 338 24.32 -12.57 1.98
C TYR A 338 23.42 -11.32 1.99
N ALA A 339 23.22 -10.69 0.83
CA ALA A 339 22.38 -9.51 0.69
C ALA A 339 20.91 -9.81 1.07
N GLU A 340 20.36 -10.95 0.65
CA GLU A 340 18.99 -11.34 0.98
C GLU A 340 18.81 -11.59 2.50
N LYS A 341 19.81 -12.15 3.19
CA LYS A 341 19.78 -12.28 4.66
C LYS A 341 19.76 -10.92 5.36
N LEU A 342 20.54 -9.95 4.89
CA LEU A 342 20.52 -8.59 5.45
C LEU A 342 19.20 -7.88 5.17
N LYS A 343 18.64 -8.04 3.96
CA LYS A 343 17.33 -7.51 3.59
C LYS A 343 16.23 -8.02 4.51
N ARG A 344 16.22 -9.33 4.81
CA ARG A 344 15.30 -9.92 5.80
C ARG A 344 15.50 -9.34 7.19
N ALA A 345 16.75 -9.22 7.65
CA ALA A 345 17.03 -8.67 8.97
C ALA A 345 16.53 -7.23 9.10
N ARG A 346 16.78 -6.39 8.09
CA ARG A 346 16.29 -5.01 8.01
C ARG A 346 14.77 -4.94 8.10
N TYR A 347 14.08 -5.79 7.34
CA TYR A 347 12.62 -5.88 7.39
C TYR A 347 12.12 -6.20 8.80
N LEU A 348 12.69 -7.23 9.45
CA LEU A 348 12.29 -7.62 10.80
C LEU A 348 12.61 -6.55 11.85
N LEU A 349 13.67 -5.76 11.67
CA LEU A 349 14.00 -4.66 12.56
C LEU A 349 12.95 -3.54 12.49
N SER A 350 12.44 -3.21 11.29
CA SER A 350 11.48 -2.13 11.08
C SER A 350 10.02 -2.53 11.35
N HIS A 351 9.65 -3.79 11.13
CA HIS A 351 8.25 -4.21 11.11
C HIS A 351 7.88 -5.18 12.25
N THR A 352 8.81 -5.52 13.15
CA THR A 352 8.51 -6.46 14.23
C THR A 352 9.12 -6.00 15.56
N THR A 353 8.52 -6.47 16.65
CA THR A 353 9.02 -6.27 18.02
C THR A 353 9.98 -7.37 18.48
N LEU A 354 10.42 -8.26 17.57
CA LEU A 354 11.30 -9.37 17.90
C LEU A 354 12.62 -8.90 18.53
N SER A 355 13.18 -9.68 19.46
CA SER A 355 14.50 -9.37 20.02
C SER A 355 15.59 -9.46 18.95
N LEU A 356 16.68 -8.70 19.11
CA LEU A 356 17.81 -8.72 18.16
C LEU A 356 18.44 -10.12 18.07
N THR A 357 18.47 -10.87 19.18
CA THR A 357 18.89 -12.27 19.21
C THR A 357 18.00 -13.13 18.33
N LYS A 358 16.67 -12.98 18.44
CA LYS A 358 15.72 -13.75 17.63
C LYS A 358 15.82 -13.41 16.15
N ILE A 359 16.04 -12.14 15.81
CA ILE A 359 16.25 -11.72 14.42
C ILE A 359 17.52 -12.34 13.84
N SER A 360 18.62 -12.31 14.61
CA SER A 360 19.88 -12.94 14.22
C SER A 360 19.68 -14.44 13.93
N GLU A 361 19.00 -15.16 14.82
CA GLU A 361 18.67 -16.58 14.64
C GLU A 361 17.78 -16.81 13.42
N GLN A 362 16.69 -16.05 13.27
CA GLN A 362 15.73 -16.20 12.17
C GLN A 362 16.34 -15.89 10.82
N CYS A 363 17.32 -14.98 10.76
CA CYS A 363 18.05 -14.68 9.53
C CYS A 363 19.19 -15.68 9.27
N GLY A 364 19.41 -16.66 10.15
CA GLY A 364 20.43 -17.71 9.99
C GLY A 364 21.86 -17.20 10.21
N TYR A 365 22.07 -16.21 11.07
CA TYR A 365 23.41 -15.79 11.47
C TYR A 365 23.94 -16.65 12.63
N PRO A 366 25.23 -17.06 12.60
CA PRO A 366 25.81 -17.95 13.60
C PRO A 366 25.88 -17.34 15.01
N SER A 367 25.98 -16.02 15.11
CA SER A 367 25.98 -15.31 16.39
C SER A 367 25.45 -13.89 16.24
N LEU A 368 24.94 -13.35 17.35
CA LEU A 368 24.49 -11.95 17.42
C LEU A 368 25.64 -10.97 17.12
N GLN A 369 26.85 -11.27 17.58
CA GLN A 369 28.04 -10.45 17.33
C GLN A 369 28.38 -10.39 15.84
N TYR A 370 28.30 -11.52 15.15
CA TYR A 370 28.54 -11.58 13.72
C TYR A 370 27.45 -10.83 12.95
N PHE A 371 26.17 -10.97 13.33
CA PHE A 371 25.08 -10.17 12.78
C PHE A 371 25.33 -8.67 12.94
N TYR A 372 25.70 -8.22 14.15
CA TYR A 372 26.04 -6.81 14.42
C TYR A 372 27.18 -6.30 13.55
N PHE A 373 28.28 -7.06 13.47
CA PHE A 373 29.45 -6.69 12.66
C PHE A 373 29.07 -6.52 11.18
N LEU A 374 28.34 -7.48 10.62
CA LEU A 374 27.91 -7.47 9.23
C LEU A 374 26.92 -6.35 8.92
N PHE A 375 25.92 -6.17 9.79
CA PHE A 375 24.92 -5.12 9.61
C PHE A 375 25.56 -3.73 9.68
N ASN A 376 26.48 -3.51 10.62
CA ASN A 376 27.22 -2.26 10.72
C ASN A 376 28.17 -2.03 9.55
N LYS A 377 28.80 -3.10 9.03
CA LYS A 377 29.64 -3.01 7.83
C LYS A 377 28.85 -2.52 6.61
N GLU A 378 27.63 -3.04 6.44
CA GLU A 378 26.75 -2.72 5.32
C GLU A 378 26.09 -1.34 5.48
N PHE A 379 25.35 -1.13 6.57
CA PHE A 379 24.46 0.01 6.74
C PHE A 379 25.09 1.19 7.50
N LYS A 380 26.35 1.05 7.96
CA LYS A 380 27.07 2.06 8.76
C LYS A 380 26.38 2.46 10.07
N GLN A 381 25.46 1.61 10.55
CA GLN A 381 24.74 1.77 11.81
C GLN A 381 24.49 0.40 12.44
N THR A 382 24.31 0.37 13.76
CA THR A 382 24.00 -0.89 14.47
C THR A 382 22.53 -1.30 14.26
N PRO A 383 22.20 -2.60 14.34
CA PRO A 383 20.81 -3.07 14.31
C PRO A 383 19.90 -2.38 15.32
N LYS A 384 20.42 -2.02 16.49
CA LYS A 384 19.67 -1.29 17.53
C LYS A 384 19.35 0.14 17.08
N GLN A 385 20.37 0.87 16.62
CA GLN A 385 20.19 2.22 16.08
C GLN A 385 19.20 2.22 14.92
N TYR A 386 19.35 1.29 13.97
CA TYR A 386 18.44 1.15 12.84
C TYR A 386 16.97 0.95 13.26
N ARG A 387 16.73 0.25 14.37
CA ARG A 387 15.37 0.05 14.91
C ARG A 387 14.82 1.31 15.59
N GLU A 388 15.66 2.00 16.34
CA GLU A 388 15.27 3.20 17.10
C GLU A 388 15.09 4.40 16.18
N ASP A 389 15.79 4.40 15.05
CA ASP A 389 15.70 5.44 14.04
C ASP A 389 14.40 5.32 13.22
N LYS A 390 13.37 6.02 13.69
CA LYS A 390 12.07 6.11 13.01
C LYS A 390 12.13 6.79 11.64
N SER A 391 13.26 7.41 11.27
CA SER A 391 13.43 8.03 9.94
C SER A 391 13.52 7.01 8.80
N TYR A 392 14.09 5.82 9.05
CA TYR A 392 14.17 4.73 8.08
C TYR A 392 12.91 3.86 7.97
N SER A 393 11.90 4.13 8.81
CA SER A 393 10.56 3.55 8.66
C SER A 393 9.76 4.24 7.53
N TRP A 394 10.23 5.38 7.01
CA TRP A 394 9.43 6.25 6.12
C TRP A 394 10.19 7.02 5.02
N SER A 395 11.43 6.66 4.68
CA SER A 395 12.08 7.25 3.49
C SER A 395 13.41 6.59 3.15
N GLU A 396 13.72 6.53 1.86
CA GLU A 396 15.03 6.23 1.23
C GLU A 396 15.37 4.76 0.97
N ILE A 397 15.07 4.32 -0.26
CA ILE A 397 15.79 3.25 -0.95
C ILE A 397 16.29 3.83 -2.28
N SER A 398 17.59 4.10 -2.36
CA SER A 398 18.31 4.30 -3.61
C SER A 398 19.61 3.50 -3.51
N TYR A 399 19.80 2.54 -4.40
CA TYR A 399 21.09 1.95 -4.75
C TYR A 399 21.11 1.66 -6.25
#